data_AF-W6KY71-F1
#
_entry.id   AF-W6KY71-F1
#
_cell.length_a   1.000
_cell.length_b   1.000
_cell.length_c   1.000
_cell.angle_alpha   90.00
_cell.angle_beta   90.00
_cell.angle_gamma   90.00
#
_symmetry.space_group_name_H-M   'P 1'
#
loop_
_entity.id
_entity.type
_entity.pdbx_description
1 polymer ?
#
loop_
_entity_poly.entity_id
_entity_poly.type
_entity_poly.pdbx_seq_one_letter_code
_entity_poly.pdbx_strand_id
1 'polypeptide(L)'
;MIATPLAKIIPFWLPMVAGFVPLLWLSFAPPASAGLRVGLFYAFTLLEGMAIAPLVLMTAMKGVLATSLVLTAAIFVGFSAAAYLAPRASLVAWQGPLYGALIGLVAISLLNVFYPTAIAHSIILYGGLALFSIMISSDTQAMIERARCGAGDHVQDALRMFMNVINIFVRIAQIMGSMDR
;
A
#
# COMPACT_ATOMS: atom_id res chain seq x y z
N MET A 1 -7.47 -25.12 6.36
CA MET A 1 -8.04 -23.76 6.57
C MET A 1 -8.34 -23.58 8.06
N ILE A 2 -7.46 -22.92 8.81
CA ILE A 2 -7.84 -22.41 10.13
C ILE A 2 -8.69 -21.17 9.85
N ALA A 3 -10.00 -21.36 9.68
CA ALA A 3 -10.93 -20.25 9.61
C ALA A 3 -10.99 -19.63 11.00
N THR A 4 -10.43 -18.42 11.14
CA THR A 4 -10.70 -17.60 12.32
C THR A 4 -12.23 -17.47 12.47
N PRO A 5 -12.78 -17.36 13.69
CA PRO A 5 -14.22 -17.23 13.90
C PRO A 5 -14.84 -16.11 13.04
N LEU A 6 -14.08 -15.04 12.79
CA LEU A 6 -14.42 -13.93 11.90
C LEU A 6 -14.52 -14.34 10.42
N ALA A 7 -13.64 -15.20 9.92
CA ALA A 7 -13.63 -15.66 8.53
C ALA A 7 -14.83 -16.55 8.15
N LYS A 8 -15.55 -17.10 9.14
CA LYS A 8 -16.80 -17.85 8.91
C LYS A 8 -18.01 -16.93 8.76
N ILE A 9 -17.93 -15.70 9.26
CA ILE A 9 -19.05 -14.75 9.32
C ILE A 9 -18.91 -13.69 8.21
N ILE A 10 -17.67 -13.27 7.93
CA ILE A 10 -17.37 -12.21 6.96
C ILE A 10 -16.70 -12.84 5.73
N PRO A 11 -17.32 -12.76 4.54
CA PRO A 11 -16.69 -13.22 3.30
C PRO A 11 -15.36 -12.49 3.08
N PHE A 12 -14.31 -13.21 2.66
CA PHE A 12 -12.96 -12.62 2.56
C PHE A 12 -12.89 -11.40 1.62
N TRP A 13 -13.75 -11.35 0.61
CA TRP A 13 -13.81 -10.26 -0.38
C TRP A 13 -14.56 -9.03 0.14
N LEU A 14 -15.38 -9.17 1.19
CA LEU A 14 -16.21 -8.07 1.70
C LEU A 14 -15.35 -6.91 2.26
N PRO A 15 -14.32 -7.14 3.10
CA PRO A 15 -13.42 -6.07 3.52
C PRO A 15 -12.67 -5.41 2.37
N MET A 16 -12.28 -6.19 1.34
CA MET A 16 -11.58 -5.66 0.15
C MET A 16 -12.46 -4.67 -0.62
N VAL A 17 -13.72 -5.03 -0.86
CA VAL A 17 -14.66 -4.15 -1.57
C VAL A 17 -15.08 -2.97 -0.69
N ALA A 18 -15.32 -3.21 0.60
CA ALA A 18 -15.71 -2.17 1.54
C ALA A 18 -14.63 -1.09 1.72
N GLY A 19 -13.34 -1.45 1.63
CA GLY A 19 -12.22 -0.52 1.72
C GLY A 19 -12.21 0.57 0.63
N PHE A 20 -12.80 0.30 -0.55
CA PHE A 20 -12.91 1.31 -1.60
C PHE A 20 -13.79 2.49 -1.20
N VAL A 21 -14.79 2.31 -0.34
CA VAL A 21 -15.69 3.40 0.08
C VAL A 21 -14.94 4.52 0.82
N PRO A 22 -14.26 4.25 1.96
CA PRO A 22 -13.51 5.29 2.66
C PRO A 22 -12.32 5.81 1.83
N LEU A 23 -11.70 4.96 0.98
CA LEU A 23 -10.62 5.38 0.09
C LEU A 23 -11.08 6.42 -0.94
N LEU A 24 -12.15 6.09 -1.68
CA LEU A 24 -12.70 6.98 -2.72
C LEU A 24 -13.26 8.25 -2.09
N TRP A 25 -13.87 8.15 -0.90
CA TRP A 25 -14.34 9.32 -0.17
C TRP A 25 -13.18 10.25 0.20
N LEU A 26 -12.11 9.73 0.81
CA LEU A 26 -10.93 10.54 1.15
C LEU A 26 -10.22 11.12 -0.09
N SER A 27 -10.38 10.51 -1.26
CA SER A 27 -9.71 10.92 -2.49
C SER A 27 -10.50 11.95 -3.32
N PHE A 28 -11.83 11.86 -3.33
CA PHE A 28 -12.68 12.60 -4.29
C PHE A 28 -13.84 13.37 -3.66
N ALA A 29 -14.19 13.11 -2.39
CA ALA A 29 -15.29 13.83 -1.75
C ALA A 29 -14.89 15.26 -1.35
N PRO A 30 -15.86 16.19 -1.25
CA PRO A 30 -15.60 17.55 -0.80
C PRO A 30 -15.02 17.59 0.63
N PRO A 31 -14.38 18.71 1.03
CA PRO A 31 -13.72 18.86 2.32
C PRO A 31 -14.64 18.48 3.49
N ALA A 32 -14.34 17.35 4.12
CA ALA A 32 -15.02 16.87 5.32
C ALA A 32 -14.39 17.45 6.59
N SER A 33 -15.13 17.39 7.71
CA SER A 33 -14.58 17.75 9.02
C SER A 33 -13.34 16.91 9.35
N ALA A 34 -12.37 17.48 10.07
CA ALA A 34 -11.13 16.79 10.42
C ALA A 34 -11.39 15.44 11.13
N GLY A 35 -12.38 15.39 12.03
CA GLY A 35 -12.78 14.16 12.73
C GLY A 35 -13.32 13.08 11.78
N LEU A 36 -14.14 13.46 10.79
CA LEU A 36 -14.65 12.50 9.81
C LEU A 36 -13.52 11.93 8.94
N ARG A 37 -12.56 12.77 8.53
CA ARG A 37 -11.41 12.32 7.73
C ARG A 37 -10.57 11.29 8.47
N VAL A 38 -10.26 11.54 9.75
CA VAL A 38 -9.55 10.59 10.61
C VAL A 38 -10.36 9.30 10.80
N GLY A 39 -11.67 9.41 11.03
CA GLY A 39 -12.57 8.25 11.12
C GLY A 39 -12.57 7.39 9.86
N LEU A 40 -12.64 8.01 8.68
CA LEU A 40 -12.55 7.33 7.39
C LEU A 40 -11.18 6.66 7.18
N PHE A 41 -10.09 7.30 7.61
CA PHE A 41 -8.76 6.70 7.54
C PHE A 41 -8.64 5.46 8.43
N TYR A 42 -9.13 5.51 9.67
CA TYR A 42 -9.14 4.33 10.53
C TYR A 42 -10.05 3.22 10.01
N ALA A 43 -11.23 3.57 9.46
CA ALA A 43 -12.09 2.60 8.82
C ALA A 43 -11.38 1.91 7.63
N PHE A 44 -10.70 2.70 6.78
CA PHE A 44 -9.94 2.17 5.66
C PHE A 44 -8.83 1.22 6.10
N THR A 45 -7.97 1.66 7.03
CA THR A 45 -6.83 0.86 7.50
C THR A 45 -7.26 -0.44 8.20
N LEU A 46 -8.38 -0.41 8.94
CA LEU A 46 -8.98 -1.60 9.54
C LEU A 46 -9.46 -2.60 8.47
N LEU A 47 -10.20 -2.11 7.47
CA LEU A 47 -10.74 -2.95 6.39
C LEU A 47 -9.61 -3.57 5.55
N GLU A 48 -8.57 -2.80 5.25
CA GLU A 48 -7.36 -3.30 4.59
C GLU A 48 -6.63 -4.36 5.43
N GLY A 49 -6.50 -4.14 6.74
CA GLY A 49 -5.95 -5.14 7.66
C GLY A 49 -6.73 -6.46 7.66
N MET A 50 -8.07 -6.38 7.62
CA MET A 50 -8.94 -7.55 7.50
C MET A 50 -8.79 -8.24 6.15
N ALA A 51 -8.67 -7.48 5.06
CA ALA A 51 -8.50 -7.99 3.70
C ALA A 51 -7.20 -8.81 3.56
N ILE A 52 -6.09 -8.36 4.16
CA ILE A 52 -4.79 -9.05 4.08
C ILE A 52 -4.62 -10.16 5.13
N ALA A 53 -5.56 -10.34 6.06
CA ALA A 53 -5.43 -11.31 7.15
C ALA A 53 -5.11 -12.76 6.70
N PRO A 54 -5.68 -13.30 5.59
CA PRO A 54 -5.32 -14.63 5.10
C PRO A 54 -3.83 -14.73 4.69
N LEU A 55 -3.29 -13.68 4.08
CA LEU A 55 -1.88 -13.61 3.69
C LEU A 55 -0.97 -13.58 4.92
N VAL A 56 -1.34 -12.79 5.94
CA VAL A 56 -0.62 -12.73 7.22
C VAL A 56 -0.61 -14.08 7.93
N LEU A 57 -1.74 -14.79 7.96
CA LEU A 57 -1.80 -16.13 8.54
C LEU A 57 -0.92 -17.11 7.79
N MET A 58 -0.93 -17.08 6.46
CA MET A 58 -0.08 -17.93 5.62
C MET A 58 1.40 -17.69 5.89
N THR A 59 1.84 -16.43 5.93
CA THR A 59 3.25 -16.10 6.21
C THR A 59 3.66 -16.40 7.65
N ALA A 60 2.73 -16.32 8.61
CA ALA A 60 2.97 -16.74 9.98
C ALA A 60 3.20 -18.25 10.07
N MET A 61 2.35 -19.06 9.41
CA MET A 61 2.50 -20.52 9.38
C MET A 61 3.82 -20.96 8.72
N LYS A 62 4.29 -20.22 7.70
CA LYS A 62 5.59 -20.45 7.06
C LYS A 62 6.78 -19.88 7.83
N GLY A 63 6.57 -19.21 8.96
CA GLY A 63 7.63 -18.61 9.77
C GLY A 63 8.36 -17.43 9.11
N VAL A 64 7.76 -16.78 8.11
CA VAL A 64 8.36 -15.66 7.36
C VAL A 64 7.75 -14.29 7.65
N LEU A 65 6.64 -14.24 8.42
CA LEU A 65 5.94 -12.99 8.74
C LEU A 65 6.86 -11.91 9.32
N ALA A 66 7.66 -12.25 10.33
CA ALA A 66 8.56 -11.30 10.99
C ALA A 66 9.60 -10.74 9.99
N THR A 67 10.19 -11.61 9.16
CA THR A 67 11.13 -11.19 8.12
C THR A 67 10.47 -10.28 7.10
N SER A 68 9.24 -10.58 6.66
CA SER A 68 8.50 -9.73 5.73
C SER A 68 8.26 -8.33 6.31
N LEU A 69 7.86 -8.23 7.58
CA LEU A 69 7.65 -6.95 8.27
C LEU A 69 8.96 -6.15 8.39
N VAL A 70 10.06 -6.80 8.79
CA VAL A 70 11.37 -6.14 8.91
C VAL A 70 11.85 -5.61 7.56
N LEU A 71 11.71 -6.40 6.49
CA LEU A 71 12.08 -5.96 5.14
C LEU A 71 11.21 -4.81 4.64
N THR A 72 9.90 -4.84 4.89
CA THR A 72 9.01 -3.70 4.58
C THR A 72 9.44 -2.44 5.33
N ALA A 73 9.72 -2.55 6.63
CA ALA A 73 10.18 -1.43 7.44
C ALA A 73 11.53 -0.88 6.95
N ALA A 74 12.47 -1.77 6.61
CA ALA A 74 13.77 -1.38 6.06
C ALA A 74 13.63 -0.62 4.74
N ILE A 75 12.77 -1.07 3.82
CA ILE A 75 12.49 -0.37 2.57
C ILE A 75 11.84 0.98 2.85
N PHE A 76 10.80 1.02 3.70
CA PHE A 76 10.10 2.27 4.01
C PHE A 76 11.03 3.31 4.63
N VAL A 77 11.78 2.94 5.65
CA VAL A 77 12.74 3.82 6.31
C VAL A 77 13.86 4.21 5.36
N GLY A 78 14.42 3.27 4.60
CA GLY A 78 15.51 3.52 3.66
C GLY A 78 15.14 4.53 2.57
N PHE A 79 14.01 4.32 1.88
CA PHE A 79 13.55 5.22 0.82
C PHE A 79 13.05 6.57 1.37
N SER A 80 12.43 6.60 2.55
CA SER A 80 12.05 7.86 3.21
C SER A 80 13.27 8.68 3.64
N ALA A 81 14.29 8.02 4.20
CA ALA A 81 15.55 8.67 4.56
C ALA A 81 16.29 9.19 3.31
N ALA A 82 16.34 8.39 2.24
CA ALA A 82 16.90 8.82 0.97
C ALA A 82 16.18 10.06 0.41
N ALA A 83 14.84 10.10 0.48
CA ALA A 83 14.05 11.25 0.09
C ALA A 83 14.34 12.51 0.93
N TYR A 84 14.50 12.34 2.24
CA TYR A 84 14.81 13.43 3.16
C TYR A 84 16.19 14.04 2.88
N LEU A 85 17.18 13.19 2.55
CA LEU A 85 18.55 13.61 2.24
C LEU A 85 18.73 14.13 0.81
N ALA A 86 17.84 13.75 -0.12
CA ALA A 86 17.91 14.19 -1.50
C ALA A 86 17.63 15.71 -1.66
N PRO A 87 18.11 16.33 -2.76
CA PRO A 87 17.87 17.75 -3.02
C PRO A 87 16.39 18.11 -2.96
N ARG A 88 16.08 19.28 -2.41
CA ARG A 88 14.70 19.74 -2.20
C ARG A 88 13.89 19.66 -3.48
N ALA A 89 12.68 19.11 -3.36
CA ALA A 89 11.67 19.01 -4.42
C ALA A 89 12.10 18.21 -5.68
N SER A 90 13.29 17.61 -5.69
CA SER A 90 13.80 16.86 -6.84
C SER A 90 12.97 15.61 -7.17
N LEU A 91 12.36 14.99 -6.16
CA LEU A 91 11.51 13.80 -6.29
C LEU A 91 10.02 14.14 -6.42
N VAL A 92 9.62 15.40 -6.22
CA VAL A 92 8.22 15.82 -6.36
C VAL A 92 7.77 15.74 -7.83
N ALA A 93 8.65 16.08 -8.77
CA ALA A 93 8.39 15.97 -10.20
C ALA A 93 8.10 14.52 -10.66
N TRP A 94 8.58 13.52 -9.91
CA TRP A 94 8.38 12.11 -10.23
C TRP A 94 6.98 11.59 -9.88
N GLN A 95 6.17 12.36 -9.13
CA GLN A 95 4.82 11.93 -8.76
C GLN A 95 3.97 11.60 -9.98
N GLY A 96 3.95 12.48 -10.99
CA GLY A 96 3.15 12.27 -12.21
C GLY A 96 3.46 10.94 -12.91
N PRO A 97 4.73 10.70 -13.32
CA PRO A 97 5.14 9.44 -13.92
C PRO A 97 4.86 8.21 -13.05
N LEU A 98 5.10 8.28 -11.74
CA LEU A 98 4.87 7.17 -10.81
C LEU A 98 3.38 6.83 -10.66
N TYR A 99 2.51 7.84 -10.59
CA TYR A 99 1.06 7.61 -10.62
C TYR A 99 0.58 7.03 -11.95
N GLY A 100 1.20 7.44 -13.08
CA GLY A 100 0.94 6.80 -14.38
C GLY A 100 1.33 5.33 -14.39
N ALA A 101 2.50 4.99 -13.85
CA ALA A 101 2.95 3.60 -13.69
C ALA A 101 2.04 2.80 -12.74
N LEU A 102 1.52 3.43 -11.68
CA LEU A 102 0.55 2.82 -10.77
C LEU A 102 -0.74 2.44 -11.50
N ILE A 103 -1.30 3.34 -12.31
CA ILE A 103 -2.49 3.07 -13.13
C ILE A 103 -2.22 1.90 -14.09
N GLY A 104 -1.06 1.89 -14.75
CA GLY A 104 -0.65 0.78 -15.60
C GLY A 104 -0.56 -0.54 -14.85
N LEU A 105 0.01 -0.54 -13.64
CA LEU A 105 0.10 -1.72 -12.79
C LEU A 105 -1.28 -2.23 -12.37
N VAL A 106 -2.23 -1.33 -12.05
CA VAL A 106 -3.62 -1.68 -11.74
C VAL A 106 -4.30 -2.31 -12.97
N ALA A 107 -4.11 -1.74 -14.16
CA ALA A 107 -4.64 -2.30 -15.40
C ALA A 107 -4.09 -3.71 -15.68
N ILE A 108 -2.77 -3.91 -15.54
CA ILE A 108 -2.14 -5.24 -15.68
C ILE A 108 -2.71 -6.21 -14.63
N SER A 109 -2.89 -5.75 -13.39
CA SER A 109 -3.46 -6.56 -12.31
C SER A 109 -4.88 -7.02 -12.63
N LEU A 110 -5.71 -6.13 -13.16
CA LEU A 110 -7.08 -6.44 -13.57
C LEU A 110 -7.11 -7.43 -14.75
N LEU A 111 -6.28 -7.22 -15.77
CA LEU A 111 -6.18 -8.14 -16.90
C LEU A 111 -5.70 -9.54 -16.47
N ASN A 112 -4.78 -9.61 -15.52
CA ASN A 112 -4.24 -10.87 -14.99
C ASN A 112 -5.30 -11.69 -14.21
N VAL A 113 -6.41 -11.09 -13.78
CA VAL A 113 -7.56 -11.82 -13.20
C VAL A 113 -8.25 -12.68 -14.26
N PHE A 114 -8.38 -12.18 -15.50
CA PHE A 114 -9.05 -12.88 -16.60
C PHE A 114 -8.09 -13.73 -17.43
N TYR A 115 -6.85 -13.24 -17.63
CA TYR A 115 -5.82 -13.87 -18.45
C TYR A 115 -4.53 -14.01 -17.63
N PRO A 116 -4.46 -14.98 -16.68
CA PRO A 116 -3.31 -15.12 -15.82
C PRO A 116 -2.07 -15.59 -16.61
N THR A 117 -0.98 -14.84 -16.53
CA THR A 117 0.31 -15.21 -17.14
C THR A 117 1.46 -15.03 -16.15
N ALA A 118 2.51 -15.87 -16.27
CA ALA A 118 3.68 -15.79 -15.41
C ALA A 118 4.41 -14.43 -15.51
N ILE A 119 4.43 -13.84 -16.71
CA ILE A 119 5.03 -12.53 -16.96
C ILE A 119 4.24 -11.44 -16.25
N ALA A 120 2.91 -11.41 -16.42
CA ALA A 120 2.07 -10.42 -15.74
C ALA A 120 2.18 -10.55 -14.22
N HIS A 121 2.15 -11.78 -13.69
CA HIS A 121 2.36 -12.02 -12.26
C HIS A 121 3.71 -11.48 -11.76
N SER A 122 4.80 -11.70 -12.51
CA SER A 122 6.13 -11.19 -12.17
C SER A 122 6.20 -9.67 -12.17
N ILE A 123 5.56 -9.01 -13.15
CA ILE A 123 5.47 -7.54 -13.21
C ILE A 123 4.67 -7.00 -12.02
N ILE A 124 3.52 -7.60 -11.70
CA ILE A 124 2.67 -7.20 -10.58
C ILE A 124 3.44 -7.29 -9.25
N LEU A 125 4.20 -8.38 -9.08
CA LEU A 125 4.94 -8.67 -7.86
C LEU A 125 6.22 -7.82 -7.75
N TYR A 126 7.18 -8.00 -8.66
CA TYR A 126 8.50 -7.36 -8.57
C TYR A 126 8.48 -5.92 -9.09
N GLY A 127 7.81 -5.69 -10.22
CA GLY A 127 7.66 -4.34 -10.77
C GLY A 127 6.86 -3.44 -9.83
N GLY A 128 5.78 -3.97 -9.24
CA GLY A 128 5.04 -3.28 -8.20
C GLY A 128 5.88 -2.98 -6.95
N LEU A 129 6.69 -3.93 -6.49
CA LEU A 129 7.57 -3.71 -5.33
C LEU A 129 8.53 -2.54 -5.56
N ALA A 130 9.16 -2.50 -6.75
CA ALA A 130 10.04 -1.40 -7.13
C ALA A 130 9.27 -0.07 -7.22
N LEU A 131 8.09 -0.08 -7.85
CA LEU A 131 7.24 1.11 -8.01
C LEU A 131 6.87 1.72 -6.66
N PHE A 132 6.29 0.93 -5.74
CA PHE A 132 5.86 1.44 -4.43
C PHE A 132 7.04 1.89 -3.58
N SER A 133 8.21 1.26 -3.72
CA SER A 133 9.43 1.69 -3.04
C SER A 133 9.87 3.10 -3.48
N ILE A 134 9.84 3.37 -4.79
CA ILE A 134 10.15 4.70 -5.34
C ILE A 134 9.02 5.70 -5.03
N MET A 135 7.76 5.27 -4.99
CA MET A 135 6.66 6.14 -4.56
C MET A 135 6.83 6.64 -3.12
N ILE A 136 7.37 5.84 -2.20
CA ILE A 136 7.66 6.30 -0.83
C ILE A 136 8.59 7.51 -0.85
N SER A 137 9.65 7.49 -1.67
CA SER A 137 10.60 8.60 -1.69
C SER A 137 9.96 9.87 -2.29
N SER A 138 9.20 9.73 -3.37
CA SER A 138 8.47 10.84 -4.00
C SER A 138 7.38 11.43 -3.09
N ASP A 139 6.57 10.58 -2.45
CA ASP A 139 5.53 10.99 -1.53
C ASP A 139 6.11 11.63 -0.26
N THR A 140 7.27 11.16 0.22
CA THR A 140 7.94 11.73 1.40
C THR A 140 8.38 13.16 1.12
N GLN A 141 9.02 13.40 -0.03
CA GLN A 141 9.39 14.77 -0.39
C GLN A 141 8.19 15.68 -0.58
N ALA A 142 7.12 15.18 -1.22
CA ALA A 142 5.92 15.97 -1.43
C ALA A 142 5.19 16.30 -0.12
N MET A 143 5.16 15.36 0.83
CA MET A 143 4.65 15.58 2.19
C MET A 143 5.47 16.68 2.90
N ILE A 144 6.81 16.60 2.85
CA ILE A 144 7.69 17.62 3.45
C ILE A 144 7.45 18.99 2.82
N GLU A 145 7.32 19.07 1.50
CA GLU A 145 7.11 20.34 0.80
C GLU A 145 5.73 20.93 1.10
N ARG A 146 4.67 20.11 1.13
CA ARG A 146 3.32 20.54 1.56
C ARG A 146 3.32 21.07 2.99
N ALA A 147 3.98 20.37 3.90
CA ALA A 147 4.09 20.79 5.30
C ALA A 147 4.80 22.14 5.44
N ARG A 148 5.86 22.38 4.65
CA ARG A 148 6.58 23.67 4.63
C ARG A 148 5.72 24.82 4.12
N CYS A 149 4.84 24.57 3.15
CA CYS A 149 3.92 25.58 2.61
C CYS A 149 2.68 25.83 3.50
N GLY A 150 2.56 25.19 4.66
CA GLY A 150 1.39 25.32 5.53
C GLY A 150 0.12 24.65 4.98
N ALA A 151 0.25 23.83 3.94
CA ALA A 151 -0.86 23.15 3.25
C ALA A 151 -0.85 21.63 3.51
N GLY A 152 -0.38 21.21 4.70
CA GLY A 152 -0.24 19.81 5.06
C GLY A 152 -1.57 19.14 5.40
N ASP A 153 -2.02 18.23 4.54
CA ASP A 153 -3.16 17.34 4.81
C ASP A 153 -2.64 16.02 5.39
N HIS A 154 -2.41 16.01 6.70
CA HIS A 154 -1.80 14.89 7.40
C HIS A 154 -2.57 13.57 7.23
N VAL A 155 -3.90 13.60 7.07
CA VAL A 155 -4.70 12.39 6.83
C VAL A 155 -4.43 11.86 5.43
N GLN A 156 -4.41 12.73 4.42
CA GLN A 156 -4.15 12.30 3.05
C GLN A 156 -2.69 11.83 2.87
N ASP A 157 -1.74 12.51 3.51
CA ASP A 157 -0.33 12.11 3.51
C ASP A 157 -0.14 10.75 4.21
N ALA A 158 -0.79 10.53 5.36
CA ALA A 158 -0.78 9.24 6.05
C ALA A 158 -1.43 8.13 5.22
N LEU A 159 -2.53 8.42 4.52
CA LEU A 159 -3.20 7.47 3.62
C LEU A 159 -2.28 7.02 2.48
N ARG A 160 -1.58 7.94 1.82
CA ARG A 160 -0.62 7.62 0.75
C ARG A 160 0.51 6.74 1.28
N MET A 161 1.09 7.10 2.42
CA MET A 161 2.15 6.32 3.06
C MET A 161 1.68 4.92 3.45
N PHE A 162 0.50 4.81 4.05
CA PHE A 162 -0.10 3.53 4.42
C PHE A 162 -0.30 2.63 3.19
N MET A 163 -0.85 3.16 2.10
CA MET A 163 -1.03 2.40 0.86
C MET A 163 0.30 1.88 0.30
N ASN A 164 1.35 2.70 0.30
CA ASN A 164 2.68 2.27 -0.14
C ASN A 164 3.22 1.14 0.75
N VAL A 165 3.14 1.30 2.07
CA VAL A 165 3.61 0.29 3.05
C VAL A 165 2.87 -1.04 2.90
N ILE A 166 1.54 -1.03 2.83
CA ILE A 166 0.74 -2.24 2.65
C ILE A 166 1.07 -2.93 1.32
N ASN A 167 1.19 -2.16 0.23
CA ASN A 167 1.51 -2.73 -1.07
C ASN A 167 2.90 -3.38 -1.12
N ILE A 168 3.88 -2.82 -0.41
CA ILE A 168 5.21 -3.41 -0.26
C ILE A 168 5.13 -4.65 0.61
N PHE A 169 4.45 -4.57 1.76
CA PHE A 169 4.28 -5.71 2.66
C PHE A 169 3.66 -6.91 1.96
N VAL A 170 2.54 -6.73 1.26
CA VAL A 170 1.86 -7.79 0.53
C VAL A 170 2.79 -8.47 -0.48
N ARG A 171 3.61 -7.70 -1.21
CA ARG A 171 4.54 -8.24 -2.20
C ARG A 171 5.70 -8.98 -1.57
N ILE A 172 6.31 -8.41 -0.53
CA ILE A 172 7.37 -9.09 0.22
C ILE A 172 6.83 -10.37 0.87
N ALA A 173 5.64 -10.32 1.47
CA ALA A 173 4.98 -11.47 2.06
C ALA A 173 4.72 -12.59 1.03
N GLN A 174 4.31 -12.23 -0.19
CA GLN A 174 4.15 -13.18 -1.29
C GLN A 174 5.49 -13.79 -1.73
N ILE A 175 6.54 -12.96 -1.94
CA ILE A 175 7.88 -13.43 -2.32
C ILE A 175 8.46 -14.37 -1.25
N MET A 176 8.42 -13.95 0.02
CA MET A 176 8.89 -14.76 1.14
C MET A 176 8.06 -16.02 1.34
N GLY A 177 6.76 -15.93 1.09
CA GLY A 177 5.84 -17.06 1.18
C GLY A 177 5.97 -18.05 0.03
N SER A 178 6.48 -17.65 -1.14
CA SER A 178 6.71 -18.54 -2.28
C SER A 178 8.08 -19.22 -2.27
N MET A 179 9.04 -18.73 -1.47
CA MET A 179 10.31 -19.42 -1.27
C MET A 179 10.08 -20.63 -0.37
N ASP A 180 10.13 -21.83 -0.95
CA ASP A 180 10.04 -23.10 -0.23
C ASP A 180 11.21 -23.23 0.77
N ARG A 181 10.89 -23.70 1.98
CA ARG A 181 11.84 -24.29 2.93
C ARG A 181 11.39 -25.69 3.25
#